data_AF-A0AAU9AG38-F1
#
_entry.id   AF-A0AAU9AG38-F1
#
_cell.length_a   1.000
_cell.length_b   1.000
_cell.length_c   1.000
_cell.angle_alpha   90.00
_cell.angle_beta   90.00
_cell.angle_gamma   90.00
#
_symmetry.space_group_name_H-M   'P 1'
#
loop_
_entity.id
_entity.type
_entity.pdbx_description
1 polymer ?
#
loop_
_entity_poly.entity_id
_entity_poly.type
_entity_poly.pdbx_seq_one_letter_code
_entity_poly.pdbx_strand_id
1 'polypeptide(L)'
;MQRLRDAIDHYNANRARFWDDDYNTLTAPGPAAEEAIARLRALEPRSLPAELEEFYRRFGGLGNQDNTESHCMELPVPATLAEGLAQADEWQRIRSLGLVDVIVHSWGNDRPEFEPGANFQQPEIDALNARYRCFGWYRTDTVGESAWYVYADEAGRFGALYYDQDGFGSVERLLRAMLGASPARQSLEEALCEGVERARQAMIEWNGDGEEDAA
;
A
#
# COMPACT_ATOMS: atom_id res chain seq x y z
N MET A 1 2.44 15.61 9.53
CA MET A 1 2.18 15.42 8.08
C MET A 1 3.00 16.34 7.17
N GLN A 2 3.81 17.28 7.67
CA GLN A 2 4.69 18.08 6.82
C GLN A 2 5.81 17.22 6.21
N ARG A 3 6.34 16.23 6.96
CA ARG A 3 7.43 15.37 6.48
C ARG A 3 7.03 14.58 5.25
N LEU A 4 5.76 14.13 5.19
CA LEU A 4 5.24 13.44 4.03
C LEU A 4 5.19 14.35 2.79
N ARG A 5 4.81 15.61 2.95
CA ARG A 5 4.81 16.59 1.85
C ARG A 5 6.25 16.80 1.34
N ASP A 6 7.20 16.99 2.25
CA ASP A 6 8.61 17.14 1.89
C ASP A 6 9.14 15.89 1.16
N ALA A 7 8.75 14.69 1.61
CA ALA A 7 9.12 13.43 0.95
C ALA A 7 8.55 13.32 -0.48
N ILE A 8 7.29 13.73 -0.68
CA ILE A 8 6.66 13.78 -2.01
C ILE A 8 7.40 14.78 -2.92
N ASP A 9 7.73 15.96 -2.40
CA ASP A 9 8.46 16.98 -3.16
C ASP A 9 9.86 16.46 -3.56
N HIS A 10 10.56 15.76 -2.66
CA HIS A 10 11.85 15.13 -2.96
C HIS A 10 11.75 14.00 -3.97
N TYR A 11 10.70 13.17 -3.90
CA TYR A 11 10.43 12.14 -4.88
C TYR A 11 10.27 12.78 -6.27
N ASN A 12 9.39 13.79 -6.38
CA ASN A 12 9.09 14.45 -7.65
C ASN A 12 10.29 15.22 -8.22
N ALA A 13 11.10 15.85 -7.36
CA ALA A 13 12.32 16.51 -7.78
C ALA A 13 13.34 15.53 -8.40
N ASN A 14 13.45 14.30 -7.88
CA ASN A 14 14.32 13.28 -8.47
C ASN A 14 13.72 12.69 -9.75
N ARG A 15 12.40 12.44 -9.78
CA ARG A 15 11.69 11.98 -10.99
C ARG A 15 11.96 12.90 -12.18
N ALA A 16 11.88 14.22 -11.98
CA ALA A 16 12.11 15.21 -13.03
C ALA A 16 13.55 15.25 -13.58
N ARG A 17 14.51 14.53 -12.95
CA ARG A 17 15.87 14.38 -13.48
C ARG A 17 15.96 13.31 -14.57
N PHE A 18 15.03 12.34 -14.55
CA PHE A 18 15.07 11.16 -15.42
C PHE A 18 14.01 11.23 -16.54
N TRP A 19 12.86 11.89 -16.30
CA TRP A 19 11.77 11.98 -17.26
C TRP A 19 11.18 13.39 -17.34
N ASP A 20 10.79 13.80 -18.55
CA ASP A 20 10.14 15.08 -18.88
C ASP A 20 8.61 14.93 -19.06
N ASP A 21 8.04 13.84 -18.55
CA ASP A 21 6.61 13.55 -18.54
C ASP A 21 6.10 13.34 -17.11
N ASP A 22 4.77 13.31 -16.95
CA ASP A 22 4.10 13.17 -15.66
C ASP A 22 3.74 11.74 -15.24
N TYR A 23 4.12 10.72 -16.02
CA TYR A 23 3.76 9.32 -15.78
C TYR A 23 4.13 8.86 -14.37
N ASN A 24 5.32 9.27 -13.92
CA ASN A 24 5.89 8.92 -12.63
C ASN A 24 5.59 9.95 -11.52
N THR A 25 4.80 11.00 -11.76
CA THR A 25 4.50 12.02 -10.73
C THR A 25 3.82 11.39 -9.53
N LEU A 26 4.39 11.54 -8.34
CA LEU A 26 3.69 11.19 -7.11
C LEU A 26 2.73 12.32 -6.73
N THR A 27 1.44 12.02 -6.72
CA THR A 27 0.36 12.99 -6.54
C THR A 27 -0.40 12.75 -5.25
N ALA A 28 -0.89 13.84 -4.65
CA ALA A 28 -1.91 13.80 -3.62
C ALA A 28 -3.08 14.67 -4.11
N PRO A 29 -4.28 14.11 -4.34
CA PRO A 29 -5.41 14.83 -4.94
C PRO A 29 -5.96 15.97 -4.06
N GLY A 30 -5.54 16.02 -2.79
CA GLY A 30 -6.03 16.97 -1.80
C GLY A 30 -7.15 16.37 -0.95
N PRO A 31 -7.70 17.12 0.01
CA PRO A 31 -8.67 16.63 0.98
C PRO A 31 -9.81 15.81 0.33
N ALA A 32 -10.01 14.59 0.82
CA ALA A 32 -11.18 13.79 0.43
C ALA A 32 -12.47 14.44 0.95
N ALA A 33 -13.55 14.33 0.18
CA ALA A 33 -14.88 14.74 0.61
C ALA A 33 -15.29 13.96 1.88
N GLU A 34 -15.90 14.63 2.86
CA GLU A 34 -16.33 13.99 4.11
C GLU A 34 -17.35 12.87 3.85
N GLU A 35 -18.18 13.02 2.81
CA GLU A 35 -19.12 11.98 2.36
C GLU A 35 -18.40 10.71 1.90
N ALA A 36 -17.25 10.84 1.24
CA ALA A 36 -16.45 9.70 0.81
C ALA A 36 -15.82 8.98 2.02
N ILE A 37 -15.29 9.74 2.99
CA ILE A 37 -14.75 9.17 4.23
C ILE A 37 -15.88 8.50 5.05
N ALA A 38 -17.06 9.11 5.10
CA ALA A 38 -18.24 8.54 5.78
C ALA A 38 -18.73 7.26 5.10
N ARG A 39 -18.75 7.21 3.75
CA ARG A 39 -19.11 6.01 2.98
C ARG A 39 -18.13 4.87 3.25
N LEU A 40 -16.82 5.14 3.24
CA LEU A 40 -15.81 4.13 3.58
C LEU A 40 -16.02 3.59 5.00
N ARG A 41 -16.24 4.48 5.98
CA ARG A 41 -16.55 4.10 7.38
C ARG A 41 -17.80 3.24 7.53
N ALA A 42 -18.81 3.44 6.69
CA ALA A 42 -20.03 2.64 6.74
C ALA A 42 -19.84 1.22 6.18
N LEU A 43 -18.86 1.02 5.29
CA LEU A 43 -18.55 -0.27 4.67
C LEU A 43 -17.49 -1.06 5.43
N GLU A 44 -16.58 -0.38 6.13
CA GLU A 44 -15.58 -1.02 6.98
C GLU A 44 -16.17 -1.27 8.38
N PRO A 45 -16.38 -2.52 8.81
CA PRO A 45 -16.99 -2.84 10.10
C PRO A 45 -16.19 -2.34 11.30
N ARG A 46 -14.92 -1.99 11.12
CA ARG A 46 -14.03 -1.49 12.17
C ARG A 46 -13.82 0.02 12.04
N SER A 47 -13.50 0.68 13.14
CA SER A 47 -13.12 2.10 13.07
C SER A 47 -11.83 2.28 12.26
N LEU A 48 -11.82 3.25 11.36
CA LEU A 48 -10.60 3.67 10.67
C LEU A 48 -9.59 4.21 11.70
N PRO A 49 -8.28 3.94 11.54
CA PRO A 49 -7.26 4.57 12.36
C PRO A 49 -7.35 6.10 12.29
N ALA A 50 -7.21 6.79 13.42
CA ALA A 50 -7.37 8.25 13.49
C ALA A 50 -6.39 8.99 12.56
N GLU A 51 -5.13 8.54 12.49
CA GLU A 51 -4.12 9.12 11.60
C GLU A 51 -4.47 8.92 10.12
N LEU A 52 -5.14 7.82 9.77
CA LEU A 52 -5.60 7.58 8.40
C LEU A 52 -6.74 8.53 8.02
N GLU A 53 -7.70 8.77 8.93
CA GLU A 53 -8.72 9.78 8.67
C GLU A 53 -8.12 11.19 8.54
N GLU A 54 -7.14 11.54 9.39
CA GLU A 54 -6.42 12.81 9.28
C GLU A 54 -5.67 12.92 7.94
N PHE A 55 -5.04 11.82 7.49
CA PHE A 55 -4.41 11.74 6.18
C PHE A 55 -5.42 11.99 5.05
N TYR A 56 -6.57 11.29 5.05
CA TYR A 56 -7.59 11.48 4.02
C TYR A 56 -8.16 12.90 3.99
N ARG A 57 -8.33 13.55 5.15
CA ARG A 57 -8.76 14.97 5.21
C ARG A 57 -7.73 15.96 4.69
N ARG A 58 -6.47 15.56 4.53
CA ARG A 58 -5.38 16.45 4.08
C ARG A 58 -4.91 16.16 2.66
N PHE A 59 -4.74 14.89 2.33
CA PHE A 59 -4.14 14.44 1.08
C PHE A 59 -5.14 13.71 0.18
N GLY A 60 -6.22 13.17 0.76
CA GLY A 60 -7.25 12.39 0.06
C GLY A 60 -6.80 11.01 -0.36
N GLY A 61 -5.58 10.89 -0.88
CA GLY A 61 -4.90 9.67 -1.26
C GLY A 61 -3.45 10.01 -1.58
N LEU A 62 -2.69 9.02 -2.04
CA LEU A 62 -1.33 9.23 -2.50
C LEU A 62 -1.04 8.20 -3.60
N GLY A 63 -0.69 8.63 -4.80
CA GLY A 63 -0.40 7.68 -5.86
C GLY A 63 0.34 8.30 -7.02
N ASN A 64 1.10 7.47 -7.74
CA ASN A 64 1.67 7.89 -9.02
C ASN A 64 0.55 8.15 -10.03
N GLN A 65 0.76 9.10 -10.94
CA GLN A 65 -0.29 9.56 -11.85
C GLN A 65 -0.80 8.45 -12.76
N ASP A 66 0.12 7.74 -13.43
CA ASP A 66 -0.22 6.67 -14.37
C ASP A 66 0.58 5.38 -14.13
N ASN A 67 1.71 5.45 -13.41
CA ASN A 67 2.54 4.29 -13.11
C ASN A 67 1.98 3.44 -11.97
N THR A 68 1.75 2.15 -12.22
CA THR A 68 1.30 1.16 -11.23
C THR A 68 2.26 -0.01 -11.05
N GLU A 69 3.41 -0.01 -11.74
CA GLU A 69 4.28 -1.18 -11.86
C GLU A 69 5.66 -0.97 -11.23
N SER A 70 6.30 0.17 -11.46
CA SER A 70 7.74 0.35 -11.15
C SER A 70 7.99 1.48 -10.16
N HIS A 71 8.68 1.21 -9.04
CA HIS A 71 9.09 2.24 -8.06
C HIS A 71 7.97 3.22 -7.66
N CYS A 72 6.73 2.72 -7.60
CA CYS A 72 5.53 3.52 -7.47
C CYS A 72 4.83 3.21 -6.15
N MET A 73 3.76 3.94 -5.84
CA MET A 73 2.93 3.66 -4.69
C MET A 73 1.48 4.02 -4.94
N GLU A 74 0.60 3.43 -4.13
CA GLU A 74 -0.82 3.70 -4.14
C GLU A 74 -1.40 3.57 -2.72
N LEU A 75 -1.94 4.68 -2.22
CA LEU A 75 -2.95 4.75 -1.17
C LEU A 75 -4.22 5.31 -1.80
N PRO A 76 -5.21 4.46 -2.15
CA PRO A 76 -6.39 4.90 -2.85
C PRO A 76 -7.20 5.92 -2.05
N VAL A 77 -7.91 6.79 -2.77
CA VAL A 77 -8.85 7.71 -2.14
C VAL A 77 -10.02 6.95 -1.50
N PRO A 78 -10.68 7.47 -0.44
CA PRO A 78 -11.76 6.76 0.25
C PRO A 78 -12.90 6.31 -0.67
N ALA A 79 -13.20 7.09 -1.71
CA ALA A 79 -14.23 6.74 -2.69
C ALA A 79 -13.88 5.45 -3.45
N THR A 80 -12.63 5.30 -3.89
CA THR A 80 -12.14 4.11 -4.60
C THR A 80 -12.21 2.87 -3.71
N LEU A 81 -11.77 2.97 -2.44
CA LEU A 81 -11.89 1.85 -1.50
C LEU A 81 -13.35 1.47 -1.25
N ALA A 82 -14.22 2.47 -1.06
CA ALA A 82 -15.65 2.25 -0.86
C ALA A 82 -16.33 1.63 -2.08
N GLU A 83 -15.90 1.99 -3.29
CA GLU A 83 -16.37 1.37 -4.53
C GLU A 83 -15.90 -0.07 -4.64
N GLY A 84 -14.61 -0.35 -4.39
CA GLY A 84 -14.07 -1.71 -4.40
C GLY A 84 -14.74 -2.63 -3.38
N LEU A 85 -15.03 -2.15 -2.17
CA LEU A 85 -15.77 -2.91 -1.15
C LEU A 85 -17.23 -3.17 -1.54
N ALA A 86 -17.83 -2.30 -2.34
CA ALA A 86 -19.23 -2.40 -2.79
C ALA A 86 -19.39 -3.12 -4.14
N GLN A 87 -18.29 -3.55 -4.78
CA GLN A 87 -18.34 -4.24 -6.07
C GLN A 87 -19.10 -5.56 -5.98
N ALA A 88 -19.94 -5.82 -6.98
CA ALA A 88 -20.69 -7.06 -7.10
C ALA A 88 -19.88 -8.17 -7.79
N ASP A 89 -18.99 -7.80 -8.72
CA ASP A 89 -18.10 -8.73 -9.40
C ASP A 89 -16.99 -9.19 -8.46
N GLU A 90 -16.87 -10.49 -8.25
CA GLU A 90 -15.90 -11.06 -7.31
C GLU A 90 -14.45 -10.81 -7.72
N TRP A 91 -14.17 -10.68 -9.02
CA TRP A 91 -12.83 -10.38 -9.53
C TRP A 91 -12.42 -8.94 -9.27
N GLN A 92 -13.39 -8.02 -9.16
CA GLN A 92 -13.14 -6.60 -8.89
C GLN A 92 -13.35 -6.21 -7.43
N ARG A 93 -13.96 -7.10 -6.63
CA ARG A 93 -14.31 -6.82 -5.24
C ARG A 93 -13.09 -6.87 -4.32
N ILE A 94 -12.98 -5.85 -3.47
CA ILE A 94 -12.18 -5.89 -2.25
C ILE A 94 -13.03 -6.60 -1.20
N ARG A 95 -12.63 -7.79 -0.75
CA ARG A 95 -13.44 -8.59 0.20
C ARG A 95 -13.53 -7.92 1.58
N SER A 96 -12.42 -7.34 2.02
CA SER A 96 -12.34 -6.46 3.20
C SER A 96 -11.08 -5.60 3.08
N LEU A 97 -10.93 -4.58 3.94
CA LEU A 97 -9.65 -3.88 4.08
C LEU A 97 -8.64 -4.67 4.93
N GLY A 98 -8.86 -5.98 5.15
CA GLY A 98 -7.91 -6.86 5.79
C GLY A 98 -6.63 -7.01 4.98
N LEU A 99 -5.48 -7.18 5.65
CA LEU A 99 -4.17 -7.25 5.00
C LEU A 99 -4.09 -8.30 3.89
N VAL A 100 -4.53 -9.53 4.14
CA VAL A 100 -4.50 -10.60 3.13
C VAL A 100 -5.48 -10.30 2.01
N ASP A 101 -6.68 -9.83 2.32
CA ASP A 101 -7.68 -9.52 1.29
C ASP A 101 -7.23 -8.41 0.34
N VAL A 102 -6.52 -7.40 0.85
CA VAL A 102 -5.96 -6.33 0.00
C VAL A 102 -4.79 -6.84 -0.83
N ILE A 103 -3.93 -7.71 -0.29
CA ILE A 103 -2.87 -8.38 -1.08
C ILE A 103 -3.49 -9.20 -2.22
N VAL A 104 -4.50 -10.02 -1.92
CA VAL A 104 -5.18 -10.83 -2.93
C VAL A 104 -5.83 -9.94 -3.99
N HIS A 105 -6.54 -8.90 -3.58
CA HIS A 105 -7.20 -7.98 -4.49
C HIS A 105 -6.22 -7.24 -5.41
N SER A 106 -5.11 -6.73 -4.89
CA SER A 106 -4.15 -5.95 -5.70
C SER A 106 -3.43 -6.80 -6.75
N TRP A 107 -3.64 -8.12 -6.74
CA TRP A 107 -3.16 -9.07 -7.73
C TRP A 107 -4.32 -9.74 -8.47
N GLY A 108 -5.39 -8.98 -8.72
CA GLY A 108 -6.52 -9.42 -9.54
C GLY A 108 -7.40 -10.48 -8.87
N ASN A 109 -7.38 -10.58 -7.54
CA ASN A 109 -8.07 -11.63 -6.79
C ASN A 109 -7.61 -13.07 -7.13
N ASP A 110 -6.42 -13.23 -7.72
CA ASP A 110 -5.88 -14.51 -8.17
C ASP A 110 -4.57 -14.84 -7.46
N ARG A 111 -4.69 -15.41 -6.25
CA ARG A 111 -3.54 -15.71 -5.38
C ARG A 111 -3.73 -17.07 -4.70
N PRO A 112 -3.43 -18.18 -5.40
CA PRO A 112 -3.71 -19.54 -4.94
C PRO A 112 -2.98 -19.88 -3.65
N GLU A 113 -1.87 -19.22 -3.34
CA GLU A 113 -1.13 -19.44 -2.11
C GLU A 113 -1.90 -18.99 -0.85
N PHE A 114 -2.90 -18.13 -1.01
CA PHE A 114 -3.84 -17.71 0.03
C PHE A 114 -5.18 -18.47 0.00
N GLU A 115 -5.35 -19.45 -0.91
CA GLU A 115 -6.54 -20.30 -0.87
C GLU A 115 -6.57 -21.16 0.41
N PRO A 116 -7.74 -21.37 1.03
CA PRO A 116 -7.86 -22.18 2.22
C PRO A 116 -7.35 -23.61 2.00
N GLY A 117 -6.37 -24.01 2.80
CA GLY A 117 -5.73 -25.33 2.72
C GLY A 117 -4.49 -25.40 1.84
N ALA A 118 -4.14 -24.34 1.11
CA ALA A 118 -2.87 -24.25 0.38
C ALA A 118 -1.71 -24.03 1.35
N ASN A 119 -1.57 -22.80 1.88
CA ASN A 119 -0.59 -22.48 2.92
C ASN A 119 -1.24 -22.05 4.23
N PHE A 120 -2.45 -21.48 4.19
CA PHE A 120 -3.17 -21.03 5.38
C PHE A 120 -4.51 -21.76 5.53
N GLN A 121 -4.94 -22.00 6.76
CA GLN A 121 -6.32 -22.35 7.03
C GLN A 121 -7.18 -21.07 7.06
N GLN A 122 -8.47 -21.17 6.68
CA GLN A 122 -9.38 -20.01 6.70
C GLN A 122 -9.36 -19.24 8.04
N PRO A 123 -9.36 -19.89 9.23
CA PRO A 123 -9.29 -19.17 10.50
C PRO A 123 -8.03 -18.33 10.69
N GLU A 124 -6.92 -18.69 10.05
CA GLU A 124 -5.68 -17.92 10.10
C GLU A 124 -5.77 -16.66 9.23
N ILE A 125 -6.36 -16.79 8.03
CA ILE A 125 -6.64 -15.68 7.12
C ILE A 125 -7.60 -14.69 7.79
N ASP A 126 -8.68 -15.19 8.37
CA ASP A 126 -9.66 -14.38 9.10
C ASP A 126 -9.00 -13.63 10.27
N ALA A 127 -8.13 -14.31 11.02
CA ALA A 127 -7.40 -13.70 12.13
C ALA A 127 -6.43 -12.61 11.65
N LEU A 128 -5.72 -12.81 10.54
CA LEU A 128 -4.86 -11.78 9.94
C LEU A 128 -5.68 -10.58 9.48
N ASN A 129 -6.73 -10.82 8.71
CA ASN A 129 -7.59 -9.78 8.16
C ASN A 129 -8.32 -9.00 9.25
N ALA A 130 -8.69 -9.63 10.37
CA ALA A 130 -9.30 -8.96 11.50
C ALA A 130 -8.33 -8.00 12.20
N ARG A 131 -7.08 -8.41 12.38
CA ARG A 131 -6.07 -7.70 13.19
C ARG A 131 -5.32 -6.62 12.43
N TYR A 132 -5.17 -6.78 11.12
CA TYR A 132 -4.39 -5.88 10.29
C TYR A 132 -5.25 -5.31 9.17
N ARG A 133 -5.31 -3.98 9.10
CA ARG A 133 -6.01 -3.24 8.04
C ARG A 133 -5.01 -2.69 7.06
N CYS A 134 -5.14 -2.99 5.78
CA CYS A 134 -4.25 -2.49 4.73
C CYS A 134 -4.95 -1.41 3.91
N PHE A 135 -4.24 -0.34 3.60
CA PHE A 135 -4.81 0.86 2.97
C PHE A 135 -4.06 1.32 1.72
N GLY A 136 -3.00 0.59 1.36
CA GLY A 136 -2.19 0.91 0.21
C GLY A 136 -0.94 0.05 0.14
N TRP A 137 -0.16 0.28 -0.90
CA TRP A 137 1.05 -0.44 -1.20
C TRP A 137 2.09 0.48 -1.86
N TYR A 138 3.35 0.04 -1.86
CA TYR A 138 4.40 0.64 -2.67
C TYR A 138 5.31 -0.43 -3.24
N ARG A 139 5.90 -0.16 -4.40
CA ARG A 139 6.81 -1.03 -5.13
C ARG A 139 8.20 -0.42 -5.14
N THR A 140 9.19 -1.30 -5.07
CA THR A 140 10.61 -0.93 -5.14
C THR A 140 11.32 -1.68 -6.27
N ASP A 141 10.58 -2.45 -7.05
CA ASP A 141 11.05 -3.20 -8.22
C ASP A 141 10.53 -2.57 -9.52
N THR A 142 10.84 -3.19 -10.67
CA THR A 142 10.48 -2.72 -12.02
C THR A 142 9.56 -3.66 -12.80
N VAL A 143 9.16 -4.78 -12.19
CA VAL A 143 8.47 -5.89 -12.89
C VAL A 143 7.13 -6.25 -12.27
N GLY A 144 6.68 -5.49 -11.27
CA GLY A 144 5.39 -5.74 -10.63
C GLY A 144 5.31 -7.07 -9.87
N GLU A 145 6.45 -7.69 -9.55
CA GLU A 145 6.53 -9.04 -8.95
C GLU A 145 6.51 -9.00 -7.41
N SER A 146 6.72 -7.82 -6.83
CA SER A 146 6.70 -7.61 -5.39
C SER A 146 6.05 -6.28 -5.01
N ALA A 147 5.55 -6.21 -3.77
CA ALA A 147 5.03 -4.98 -3.21
C ALA A 147 5.14 -4.99 -1.68
N TRP A 148 5.32 -3.80 -1.11
CA TRP A 148 5.18 -3.56 0.31
C TRP A 148 3.77 -3.07 0.61
N TYR A 149 3.07 -3.75 1.51
CA TYR A 149 1.69 -3.41 1.89
C TYR A 149 1.67 -2.63 3.19
N VAL A 150 1.15 -1.41 3.16
CA VAL A 150 1.07 -0.53 4.32
C VAL A 150 -0.19 -0.85 5.12
N TYR A 151 0.00 -1.24 6.37
CA TYR A 151 -1.09 -1.66 7.25
C TYR A 151 -1.07 -0.96 8.61
N ALA A 152 -2.23 -0.95 9.27
CA ALA A 152 -2.39 -0.62 10.68
C ALA A 152 -2.77 -1.87 11.48
N ASP A 153 -2.22 -2.00 12.69
CA ASP A 153 -2.62 -3.01 13.65
C ASP A 153 -3.83 -2.58 14.51
N GLU A 154 -4.28 -3.47 15.38
CA GLU A 154 -5.41 -3.23 16.30
C GLU A 154 -5.17 -2.07 17.28
N ALA A 155 -3.90 -1.76 17.57
CA ALA A 155 -3.51 -0.64 18.42
C ALA A 155 -3.38 0.68 17.65
N GLY A 156 -3.67 0.68 16.33
CA GLY A 156 -3.55 1.87 15.47
C GLY A 156 -2.11 2.22 15.10
N ARG A 157 -1.15 1.31 15.28
CA ARG A 157 0.23 1.48 14.85
C ARG A 157 0.39 0.94 13.44
N PHE A 158 1.30 1.54 12.68
CA PHE A 158 1.53 1.23 11.28
C PHE A 158 2.81 0.42 11.07
N GLY A 159 2.82 -0.30 9.94
CA GLY A 159 3.97 -1.02 9.43
C GLY A 159 3.77 -1.35 7.95
N ALA A 160 4.79 -2.00 7.36
CA ALA A 160 4.72 -2.50 6.00
C ALA A 160 5.12 -3.99 5.94
N LEU A 161 4.40 -4.78 5.15
CA LEU A 161 4.72 -6.18 4.88
C LEU A 161 5.23 -6.30 3.45
N TYR A 162 6.43 -6.84 3.26
CA TYR A 162 6.93 -7.19 1.93
C TYR A 162 6.28 -8.49 1.46
N TYR A 163 5.69 -8.44 0.28
CA TYR A 163 5.19 -9.58 -0.46
C TYR A 163 5.96 -9.71 -1.78
N ASP A 164 6.32 -10.93 -2.13
CA ASP A 164 7.04 -11.31 -3.34
C ASP A 164 6.45 -12.63 -3.84
N GLN A 165 6.02 -12.68 -5.10
CA GLN A 165 5.33 -13.85 -5.66
C GLN A 165 6.25 -15.07 -5.80
N ASP A 166 7.53 -14.84 -6.07
CA ASP A 166 8.53 -15.90 -6.17
C ASP A 166 9.07 -16.29 -4.78
N GLY A 167 8.93 -15.38 -3.81
CA GLY A 167 9.45 -15.48 -2.45
C GLY A 167 8.45 -15.87 -1.36
N PHE A 168 7.31 -16.52 -1.69
CA PHE A 168 6.18 -16.65 -0.76
C PHE A 168 6.51 -17.29 0.60
N GLY A 169 7.43 -18.25 0.67
CA GLY A 169 7.79 -18.91 1.94
C GLY A 169 8.29 -17.92 3.02
N SER A 170 8.90 -16.80 2.62
CA SER A 170 9.28 -15.73 3.56
C SER A 170 8.06 -14.94 4.04
N VAL A 171 7.10 -14.67 3.14
CA VAL A 171 5.83 -14.01 3.45
C VAL A 171 5.02 -14.86 4.43
N GLU A 172 4.92 -16.17 4.17
CA GLU A 172 4.18 -17.11 5.01
C GLU A 172 4.67 -17.06 6.45
N ARG A 173 5.99 -17.15 6.65
CA ARG A 173 6.63 -17.08 7.97
C ARG A 173 6.34 -15.77 8.68
N LEU A 174 6.38 -14.64 7.96
CA LEU A 174 6.09 -13.32 8.53
C LEU A 174 4.63 -13.20 8.96
N LEU A 175 3.69 -13.60 8.10
CA LEU A 175 2.26 -13.59 8.41
C LEU A 175 1.94 -14.49 9.62
N ARG A 176 2.53 -15.68 9.72
CA ARG A 176 2.38 -16.52 10.92
C ARG A 176 2.95 -15.88 12.17
N ALA A 177 4.08 -15.17 12.08
CA ALA A 177 4.62 -14.41 13.22
C ALA A 177 3.66 -13.28 13.64
N MET A 178 3.00 -12.63 12.68
CA MET A 178 1.98 -11.59 12.92
C MET A 178 0.73 -12.12 13.64
N LEU A 179 0.44 -13.43 13.60
CA LEU A 179 -0.59 -14.05 14.44
C LEU A 179 -0.18 -14.09 15.93
N GLY A 180 1.11 -14.10 16.22
CA GLY A 180 1.63 -14.07 17.59
C GLY A 180 1.72 -12.65 18.15
N ALA A 181 2.41 -11.76 17.44
CA ALA A 181 2.64 -10.38 17.87
C ALA A 181 2.72 -9.42 16.68
N SER A 182 2.14 -8.23 16.85
CA SER A 182 2.22 -7.17 15.85
C SER A 182 3.63 -6.61 15.74
N PRO A 183 4.25 -6.58 14.54
CA PRO A 183 5.51 -5.90 14.31
C PRO A 183 5.33 -4.39 14.05
N ALA A 184 4.09 -3.90 13.96
CA ALA A 184 3.82 -2.48 13.75
C ALA A 184 4.32 -1.63 14.92
N ARG A 185 5.00 -0.54 14.58
CA ARG A 185 5.67 0.35 15.55
C ARG A 185 5.67 1.82 15.14
N GLN A 186 5.15 2.13 13.97
CA GLN A 186 5.26 3.45 13.34
C GLN A 186 3.94 4.22 13.47
N SER A 187 4.01 5.53 13.33
CA SER A 187 2.89 6.36 12.89
C SER A 187 2.64 6.17 11.39
N LEU A 188 1.48 6.62 10.89
CA LEU A 188 1.18 6.59 9.46
C LEU A 188 2.15 7.48 8.68
N GLU A 189 2.46 8.68 9.19
CA GLU A 189 3.40 9.60 8.53
C GLU A 189 4.77 8.94 8.36
N GLU A 190 5.26 8.22 9.36
CA GLU A 190 6.52 7.49 9.28
C GLU A 190 6.49 6.35 8.25
N ALA A 191 5.43 5.53 8.26
CA ALA A 191 5.29 4.43 7.32
C ALA A 191 5.21 4.93 5.86
N LEU A 192 4.49 6.03 5.62
CA LEU A 192 4.38 6.64 4.29
C LEU A 192 5.67 7.32 3.86
N CYS A 193 6.35 8.07 4.74
CA CYS A 193 7.65 8.67 4.41
C CYS A 193 8.67 7.59 4.05
N GLU A 194 8.70 6.48 4.80
CA GLU A 194 9.58 5.35 4.50
C GLU A 194 9.24 4.70 3.15
N GLY A 195 7.95 4.51 2.84
CA GLY A 195 7.52 3.98 1.54
C GLY A 195 7.93 4.87 0.37
N VAL A 196 7.66 6.19 0.47
CA VAL A 196 8.07 7.18 -0.53
C VAL A 196 9.58 7.18 -0.73
N GLU A 197 10.35 7.15 0.37
CA GLU A 197 11.81 7.19 0.31
C GLU A 197 12.40 5.92 -0.31
N ARG A 198 11.85 4.75 0.01
CA ARG A 198 12.28 3.47 -0.60
C ARG A 198 11.98 3.43 -2.09
N ALA A 199 10.78 3.84 -2.49
CA ALA A 199 10.40 3.94 -3.90
C ALA A 199 11.31 4.93 -4.65
N ARG A 200 11.56 6.11 -4.06
CA ARG A 200 12.49 7.13 -4.58
C ARG A 200 13.91 6.59 -4.76
N GLN A 201 14.43 5.88 -3.75
CA GLN A 201 15.78 5.35 -3.78
C GLN A 201 15.93 4.29 -4.85
N ALA A 202 14.98 3.35 -4.95
CA ALA A 202 14.99 2.33 -5.98
C ALA A 202 14.89 2.94 -7.40
N MET A 203 14.05 3.97 -7.58
CA MET A 203 13.99 4.76 -8.82
C MET A 203 15.35 5.37 -9.18
N ILE A 204 16.08 5.92 -8.21
CA ILE A 204 17.40 6.52 -8.45
C ILE A 204 18.45 5.46 -8.76
N GLU A 205 18.47 4.34 -8.03
CA GLU A 205 19.43 3.27 -8.27
C GLU A 205 19.25 2.72 -9.69
N TRP A 206 18.01 2.46 -10.10
CA TRP A 206 17.75 1.89 -11.43
C TRP A 206 18.03 2.86 -12.59
N ASN A 207 17.78 4.16 -12.42
CA ASN A 207 17.99 5.15 -13.50
C ASN A 207 19.34 5.90 -13.42
N GLY A 208 19.98 5.91 -12.25
CA GLY A 208 21.20 6.65 -11.95
C GLY A 208 22.48 5.88 -12.23
N ASP A 209 22.45 4.55 -12.22
CA ASP A 209 23.60 3.69 -12.54
C ASP A 209 23.99 3.73 -14.04
N GLY A 210 23.29 4.53 -14.87
CA GLY A 210 23.59 4.72 -16.29
C GLY A 210 24.65 5.78 -16.63
N GLU A 211 25.20 6.52 -15.66
CA GLU A 211 26.22 7.56 -15.91
C GLU A 211 27.69 7.07 -15.72
N GLU A 212 27.95 5.84 -15.28
CA GLU A 212 29.32 5.34 -15.03
C GLU A 212 30.04 4.66 -16.22
N ASP A 213 29.43 4.59 -17.41
CA ASP A 213 30.05 3.99 -18.62
C ASP A 213 30.45 5.04 -19.69
N ALA A 214 30.96 6.20 -19.26
CA ALA A 214 31.65 7.15 -20.14
C ALA A 214 33.04 7.50 -19.60
N ALA A 215 33.97 6.53 -19.71
CA ALA A 215 35.41 6.75 -19.57
C ALA A 215 36.14 6.50 -20.88
#